data_AF-A0A432EN39-F1
#
_entry.id   AF-A0A432EN39-F1
#
_cell.length_a   1.000
_cell.length_b   1.000
_cell.length_c   1.000
_cell.angle_alpha   90.00
_cell.angle_beta   90.00
_cell.angle_gamma   90.00
#
_symmetry.space_group_name_H-M   'P 1'
#
loop_
_entity.id
_entity.type
_entity.pdbx_description
1 polymer ?
#
loop_
_entity_poly.entity_id
_entity_poly.type
_entity_poly.pdbx_seq_one_letter_code
_entity_poly.pdbx_strand_id
1 'polypeptide(L)'
;MAKVSMELVKQLREMTGAGMLDCKKALEEAGGDLEKAKEILRKKGLAKAAKKASRETKEGLVVAFGDENKGVLLEINCETDFVARNELFQTYAKQIAELIAKEDKFKNVGLGDVEELKKTEIQEDKDVETFIKEAVAKIGENIQIKRFARFDAPEERKLVATYIHPPGRIGAMVEVECQPAEICGKEEVKQLVKDILLQIAAMRPEYLTTEEIPAEVIEKEKEIYIEQAKREGKPEHILERIAEGKLKKFYQEKVLLHQPFIKDDKKSIEKLIAEVGKKAGGTVKVVRFVRFELGQ
;
A
#
# COMPACT_ATOMS: atom_id res chain seq x y z
N MET A 1 7.39 -29.64 -40.18
CA MET A 1 7.40 -28.44 -39.31
C MET A 1 7.49 -27.23 -40.20
N ALA A 2 6.59 -26.24 -40.07
CA ALA A 2 6.71 -25.01 -40.84
C ALA A 2 8.05 -24.34 -40.50
N LYS A 3 8.83 -23.97 -41.53
CA LYS A 3 10.15 -23.34 -41.35
C LYS A 3 9.92 -21.87 -41.00
N VAL A 4 9.65 -21.58 -39.73
CA VAL A 4 9.41 -20.21 -39.24
C VAL A 4 10.72 -19.41 -39.27
N SER A 5 10.70 -18.19 -39.81
CA SER A 5 11.88 -17.34 -39.88
C SER A 5 12.27 -16.80 -38.50
N MET A 6 13.58 -16.66 -38.24
CA MET A 6 14.06 -16.08 -36.98
C MET A 6 13.63 -14.63 -36.78
N GLU A 7 13.35 -13.91 -37.87
CA GLU A 7 12.87 -12.53 -37.83
C GLU A 7 11.42 -12.46 -37.34
N LEU A 8 10.54 -13.35 -37.82
CA LEU A 8 9.17 -13.48 -37.29
C LEU A 8 9.17 -13.84 -35.80
N VAL A 9 10.08 -14.72 -35.37
CA VAL A 9 10.21 -15.07 -33.94
C VAL A 9 10.65 -13.86 -33.11
N LYS A 10 11.61 -13.07 -33.60
CA LYS A 10 12.04 -11.83 -32.92
C LYS A 10 10.92 -10.81 -32.85
N GLN A 11 10.21 -10.59 -33.96
CA GLN A 11 9.08 -9.67 -34.02
C GLN A 11 7.97 -10.07 -33.04
N LEU A 12 7.58 -11.36 -33.01
CA LEU A 12 6.58 -11.84 -32.05
C LEU A 12 7.04 -11.67 -30.61
N ARG A 13 8.34 -11.89 -30.33
CA ARG A 13 8.92 -11.66 -29.00
C ARG A 13 8.88 -10.19 -28.60
N GLU A 14 9.20 -9.27 -29.51
CA GLU A 14 9.13 -7.83 -29.24
C GLU A 14 7.69 -7.38 -28.96
N MET A 15 6.72 -7.91 -29.70
CA MET A 15 5.30 -7.60 -29.50
C MET A 15 4.72 -8.17 -28.21
N THR A 16 5.17 -9.34 -27.77
CA THR A 16 4.53 -10.09 -26.67
C THR A 16 5.33 -10.12 -25.37
N GLY A 17 6.65 -9.94 -25.45
CA GLY A 17 7.58 -10.14 -24.34
C GLY A 17 7.83 -11.61 -23.98
N ALA A 18 7.27 -12.57 -24.71
CA ALA A 18 7.40 -13.99 -24.38
C ALA A 18 8.81 -14.55 -24.68
N GLY A 19 9.13 -15.70 -24.06
CA GLY A 19 10.41 -16.38 -24.29
C GLY A 19 10.61 -16.80 -25.75
N MET A 20 11.86 -16.75 -26.24
CA MET A 20 12.19 -17.01 -27.64
C MET A 20 11.68 -18.37 -28.15
N LEU A 21 11.82 -19.41 -27.32
CA LEU A 21 11.34 -20.76 -27.66
C LEU A 21 9.82 -20.86 -27.68
N ASP A 22 9.13 -20.15 -26.79
CA ASP A 22 7.66 -20.12 -26.77
C ASP A 22 7.14 -19.40 -28.02
N CYS A 23 7.75 -18.28 -28.42
CA CYS A 23 7.42 -17.55 -29.64
C CYS A 23 7.59 -18.43 -30.88
N LYS A 24 8.71 -19.14 -30.97
CA LYS A 24 8.97 -20.08 -32.08
C LYS A 24 7.91 -21.17 -32.16
N LYS A 25 7.60 -21.84 -31.04
CA LYS A 25 6.58 -22.90 -30.99
C LYS A 25 5.18 -22.37 -31.33
N ALA A 26 4.83 -21.19 -30.84
CA ALA A 26 3.54 -20.57 -31.15
C ALA A 26 3.41 -20.24 -32.64
N LEU A 27 4.47 -19.73 -33.27
CA LEU A 27 4.48 -19.50 -34.73
C LEU A 27 4.43 -20.80 -35.53
N GLU A 28 5.10 -21.86 -35.07
CA GLU A 28 5.02 -23.18 -35.72
C GLU A 28 3.59 -23.75 -35.65
N GLU A 29 2.91 -23.61 -34.52
CA GLU A 29 1.50 -24.00 -34.34
C GLU A 29 0.52 -23.10 -35.11
N ALA A 30 0.85 -21.82 -35.25
CA ALA A 30 0.06 -20.85 -36.01
C ALA A 30 0.28 -20.93 -37.52
N GLY A 31 1.27 -21.71 -37.99
CA GLY A 31 1.64 -21.75 -39.40
C GLY A 31 2.32 -20.46 -39.90
N GLY A 32 2.97 -19.71 -39.00
CA GLY A 32 3.63 -18.44 -39.29
C GLY A 32 2.73 -17.20 -39.13
N ASP A 33 1.45 -17.37 -38.81
CA ASP A 33 0.52 -16.27 -38.56
C ASP A 33 0.81 -15.60 -37.20
N LEU A 34 1.12 -14.29 -37.23
CA LEU A 34 1.48 -13.52 -36.03
C LEU A 34 0.30 -13.34 -35.06
N GLU A 35 -0.91 -13.02 -35.54
CA GLU A 35 -2.06 -12.78 -34.66
C GLU A 35 -2.49 -14.08 -33.99
N LYS A 36 -2.57 -15.16 -34.76
CA LYS A 36 -2.87 -16.48 -34.21
C LYS A 36 -1.79 -16.96 -33.23
N ALA A 37 -0.51 -16.67 -33.50
CA ALA A 37 0.58 -16.98 -32.56
C ALA A 37 0.47 -16.17 -31.26
N LYS A 38 0.07 -14.90 -31.31
CA LYS A 38 -0.20 -14.09 -30.11
C LYS A 38 -1.32 -14.69 -29.27
N GLU A 39 -2.43 -15.13 -29.88
CA GLU A 39 -3.51 -15.80 -29.16
C GLU A 39 -3.05 -17.09 -28.49
N ILE A 40 -2.25 -17.90 -29.18
CA ILE A 40 -1.66 -19.13 -28.64
C ILE A 40 -0.77 -18.80 -27.43
N LEU A 41 0.09 -17.80 -27.55
CA LEU A 41 0.95 -17.34 -26.46
C LEU A 41 0.15 -16.83 -25.27
N ARG A 42 -0.93 -16.07 -25.50
CA ARG A 42 -1.82 -15.59 -24.46
C ARG A 42 -2.44 -16.77 -23.70
N LYS A 43 -3.07 -17.73 -24.41
CA LYS A 43 -3.67 -18.93 -23.79
C LYS A 43 -2.65 -19.74 -22.98
N LYS A 44 -1.46 -19.97 -23.54
CA LYS A 44 -0.36 -20.67 -22.84
C LYS A 44 0.17 -19.90 -21.64
N GLY A 45 0.27 -18.58 -21.75
CA GLY A 45 0.70 -17.67 -20.69
C GLY A 45 -0.24 -17.74 -19.49
N LEU A 46 -1.55 -17.66 -19.72
CA LEU A 46 -2.57 -17.80 -18.68
C LEU A 46 -2.47 -19.15 -17.95
N ALA A 47 -2.25 -20.24 -18.69
CA ALA A 47 -2.06 -21.56 -18.08
C ALA A 47 -0.76 -21.66 -17.26
N LYS A 48 0.34 -21.02 -17.72
CA LYS A 48 1.59 -20.94 -16.95
C LYS A 48 1.42 -20.10 -15.68
N ALA A 49 0.68 -18.99 -15.75
CA ALA A 49 0.38 -18.16 -14.60
C ALA A 49 -0.44 -18.90 -13.55
N ALA A 50 -1.47 -19.64 -13.97
CA ALA A 50 -2.26 -20.47 -13.06
C ALA A 50 -1.40 -21.50 -12.29
N LYS A 51 -0.39 -22.10 -12.93
CA LYS A 51 0.55 -23.03 -12.28
C LYS A 51 1.50 -22.34 -11.29
N LYS A 52 1.65 -21.03 -11.36
CA LYS A 52 2.49 -20.22 -10.46
C LYS A 52 1.71 -19.61 -9.31
N ALA A 53 0.38 -19.55 -9.39
CA ALA A 53 -0.47 -18.86 -8.42
C ALA A 53 -0.32 -19.35 -6.97
N SER A 54 0.05 -20.62 -6.76
CA SER A 54 0.27 -21.20 -5.42
C SER A 54 1.66 -20.94 -4.85
N ARG A 55 2.55 -20.27 -5.60
CA ARG A 55 3.90 -19.96 -5.13
C ARG A 55 3.86 -18.79 -4.17
N GLU A 56 4.72 -18.84 -3.17
CA GLU A 56 4.77 -17.79 -2.16
C GLU A 56 5.34 -16.49 -2.73
N THR A 57 4.72 -15.35 -2.41
CA THR A 57 5.14 -14.02 -2.84
C THR A 57 5.46 -13.15 -1.62
N LYS A 58 6.70 -13.25 -1.11
CA LYS A 58 7.17 -12.51 0.08
C LYS A 58 7.81 -11.16 -0.25
N GLU A 59 8.16 -10.93 -1.51
CA GLU A 59 8.73 -9.67 -1.99
C GLU A 59 7.68 -8.84 -2.73
N GLY A 60 8.02 -7.64 -3.19
CA GLY A 60 7.09 -6.75 -3.89
C GLY A 60 7.28 -5.28 -3.57
N LEU A 61 6.21 -4.51 -3.73
CA LEU A 61 6.19 -3.07 -3.54
C LEU A 61 4.86 -2.59 -2.95
N VAL A 62 4.96 -1.50 -2.19
CA VAL A 62 3.89 -0.57 -1.93
C VAL A 62 4.04 0.59 -2.90
N VAL A 63 2.99 0.88 -3.66
CA VAL A 63 2.91 2.03 -4.56
C VAL A 63 1.82 2.98 -4.13
N ALA A 64 2.02 4.26 -4.42
CA ALA A 64 1.01 5.30 -4.23
C ALA A 64 0.60 5.89 -5.59
N PHE A 65 -0.66 6.31 -5.68
CA PHE A 65 -1.18 7.07 -6.81
C PHE A 65 -2.19 8.11 -6.31
N GLY A 66 -2.22 9.29 -6.93
CA GLY A 66 -3.16 10.35 -6.59
C GLY A 66 -2.52 11.71 -6.36
N ASP A 67 -3.30 12.63 -5.81
CA ASP A 67 -2.98 14.02 -5.53
C ASP A 67 -3.56 14.45 -4.17
N GLU A 68 -3.74 15.75 -3.97
CA GLU A 68 -4.26 16.35 -2.75
C GLU A 68 -5.75 16.04 -2.46
N ASN A 69 -6.54 15.71 -3.48
CA ASN A 69 -7.96 15.40 -3.34
C ASN A 69 -8.23 13.89 -3.25
N LYS A 70 -7.24 13.07 -3.60
CA LYS A 70 -7.41 11.61 -3.65
C LYS A 70 -6.08 10.91 -3.54
N GLY A 71 -5.99 9.91 -2.66
CA GLY A 71 -4.81 9.05 -2.55
C GLY A 71 -5.19 7.59 -2.60
N VAL A 72 -4.33 6.78 -3.22
CA VAL A 72 -4.36 5.33 -3.23
C VAL A 72 -3.04 4.80 -2.70
N LEU A 73 -3.12 3.77 -1.85
CA LEU A 73 -2.00 2.89 -1.55
C LEU A 73 -2.33 1.48 -2.02
N LEU A 74 -1.39 0.83 -2.69
CA LEU A 74 -1.52 -0.55 -3.18
C LEU A 74 -0.27 -1.32 -2.80
N GLU A 75 -0.44 -2.46 -2.13
CA GLU A 75 0.62 -3.46 -1.97
C GLU A 75 0.42 -4.58 -2.99
N ILE A 76 1.46 -4.82 -3.78
CA ILE A 76 1.53 -5.90 -4.76
C ILE A 76 2.80 -6.71 -4.54
N ASN A 77 2.65 -8.03 -4.43
CA ASN A 77 3.73 -8.94 -4.10
C ASN A 77 4.21 -9.72 -5.34
N CYS A 78 5.48 -10.13 -5.30
CA CYS A 78 6.14 -11.04 -6.23
C CYS A 78 7.03 -12.06 -5.48
N GLU A 79 7.64 -13.01 -6.20
CA GLU A 79 8.49 -14.03 -5.58
C GLU A 79 9.85 -13.44 -5.14
N THR A 80 10.47 -12.58 -5.97
CA THR A 80 11.82 -12.05 -5.71
C THR A 80 11.92 -10.52 -5.72
N ASP A 81 12.96 -9.98 -5.07
CA ASP A 81 13.22 -8.54 -5.02
C ASP A 81 13.74 -7.98 -6.37
N PHE A 82 14.33 -8.84 -7.21
CA PHE A 82 14.69 -8.50 -8.58
C PHE A 82 13.47 -8.09 -9.41
N VAL A 83 12.35 -8.83 -9.28
CA VAL A 83 11.09 -8.48 -9.94
C VAL A 83 10.49 -7.21 -9.36
N ALA A 84 10.54 -7.01 -8.03
CA ALA A 84 10.06 -5.78 -7.42
C ALA A 84 10.75 -4.52 -8.01
N ARG A 85 12.03 -4.62 -8.36
CA ARG A 85 12.79 -3.50 -8.97
C ARG A 85 12.62 -3.38 -10.48
N ASN A 86 11.92 -4.32 -11.12
CA ASN A 86 11.71 -4.31 -12.57
C ASN A 86 10.70 -3.23 -12.98
N GLU A 87 11.03 -2.46 -14.02
CA GLU A 87 10.17 -1.36 -14.52
C GLU A 87 8.80 -1.84 -15.00
N LEU A 88 8.73 -3.04 -15.58
CA LEU A 88 7.47 -3.62 -16.05
C LEU A 88 6.56 -3.90 -14.85
N PHE A 89 7.08 -4.54 -13.80
CA PHE A 89 6.32 -4.81 -12.57
C PHE A 89 5.81 -3.51 -11.92
N GLN A 90 6.65 -2.49 -11.82
CA GLN A 90 6.27 -1.17 -11.30
C GLN A 90 5.20 -0.49 -12.14
N THR A 91 5.24 -0.66 -13.46
CA THR A 91 4.22 -0.13 -14.38
C THR A 91 2.87 -0.81 -14.16
N TYR A 92 2.85 -2.15 -14.07
CA TYR A 92 1.65 -2.91 -13.74
C TYR A 92 1.04 -2.45 -12.41
N ALA A 93 1.86 -2.29 -11.37
CA ALA A 93 1.43 -1.80 -10.06
C ALA A 93 0.78 -0.41 -10.14
N LYS A 94 1.41 0.53 -10.84
CA LYS A 94 0.89 1.90 -11.02
C LYS A 94 -0.42 1.94 -11.79
N GLN A 95 -0.56 1.13 -12.84
CA GLN A 95 -1.81 1.08 -13.63
C GLN A 95 -2.99 0.54 -12.80
N ILE A 96 -2.74 -0.45 -11.93
CA ILE A 96 -3.76 -0.94 -10.99
C ILE A 96 -4.12 0.14 -9.96
N ALA A 97 -3.12 0.85 -9.41
CA ALA A 97 -3.37 1.96 -8.48
C ALA A 97 -4.16 3.11 -9.12
N GLU A 98 -3.88 3.42 -10.39
CA GLU A 98 -4.64 4.41 -11.17
C GLU A 98 -6.08 3.97 -11.41
N LEU A 99 -6.31 2.69 -11.75
CA LEU A 99 -7.67 2.14 -11.86
C LEU A 99 -8.44 2.30 -10.54
N ILE A 100 -7.83 1.91 -9.41
CA ILE A 100 -8.43 2.06 -8.08
C ILE A 100 -8.84 3.52 -7.84
N ALA A 101 -8.04 4.48 -8.30
CA ALA A 101 -8.33 5.91 -8.16
C ALA A 101 -9.48 6.39 -9.07
N LYS A 102 -9.74 5.74 -10.21
CA LYS A 102 -10.80 6.11 -11.16
C LYS A 102 -12.16 5.51 -10.81
N GLU A 103 -12.15 4.34 -10.19
CA GLU A 103 -13.36 3.55 -9.92
C GLU A 103 -14.14 4.04 -8.69
N ASP A 104 -15.35 4.53 -8.89
CA ASP A 104 -16.15 5.14 -7.81
C ASP A 104 -16.53 4.17 -6.68
N LYS A 105 -16.66 2.88 -6.99
CA LYS A 105 -16.92 1.82 -6.01
C LYS A 105 -15.81 1.64 -4.97
N PHE A 106 -14.60 2.14 -5.25
CA PHE A 106 -13.47 2.10 -4.32
C PHE A 106 -13.26 3.41 -3.56
N LYS A 107 -14.19 4.37 -3.64
CA LYS A 107 -14.09 5.62 -2.87
C LYS A 107 -14.03 5.35 -1.36
N ASN A 108 -13.12 6.03 -0.67
CA ASN A 108 -13.03 6.07 0.80
C ASN A 108 -12.85 4.72 1.53
N VAL A 109 -12.30 3.68 0.87
CA VAL A 109 -12.04 2.37 1.48
C VAL A 109 -10.71 2.35 2.26
N GLY A 110 -10.75 1.99 3.55
CA GLY A 110 -9.55 1.81 4.38
C GLY A 110 -8.77 0.55 4.04
N LEU A 111 -9.49 -0.56 3.84
CA LEU A 111 -8.98 -1.81 3.28
C LEU A 111 -9.99 -2.28 2.23
N GLY A 112 -9.62 -2.21 0.96
CA GLY A 112 -10.53 -2.52 -0.15
C GLY A 112 -10.66 -4.02 -0.44
N ASP A 113 -11.74 -4.38 -1.13
CA ASP A 113 -12.00 -5.75 -1.58
C ASP A 113 -11.13 -6.10 -2.81
N VAL A 114 -10.10 -6.92 -2.58
CA VAL A 114 -9.17 -7.36 -3.62
C VAL A 114 -9.85 -8.28 -4.65
N GLU A 115 -10.86 -9.05 -4.25
CA GLU A 115 -11.59 -9.94 -5.17
C GLU A 115 -12.50 -9.14 -6.10
N GLU A 116 -13.08 -8.04 -5.61
CA GLU A 116 -13.79 -7.08 -6.45
C GLU A 116 -12.84 -6.35 -7.41
N LEU A 117 -11.66 -5.93 -6.94
CA LEU A 117 -10.63 -5.31 -7.77
C LEU A 117 -10.19 -6.23 -8.91
N LYS A 118 -9.94 -7.51 -8.62
CA LYS A 118 -9.55 -8.52 -9.63
C LYS A 118 -10.54 -8.64 -10.78
N LYS A 119 -11.84 -8.47 -10.52
CA LYS A 119 -12.93 -8.54 -11.51
C LYS A 119 -13.20 -7.22 -12.22
N THR A 120 -12.51 -6.15 -11.85
CA THR A 120 -12.72 -4.82 -12.43
C THR A 120 -12.00 -4.71 -13.77
N GLU A 121 -12.67 -4.13 -14.76
CA GLU A 121 -12.11 -3.90 -16.09
C GLU A 121 -11.00 -2.83 -16.03
N ILE A 122 -9.82 -3.14 -16.55
CA ILE A 122 -8.67 -2.23 -16.60
C ILE A 122 -8.36 -1.77 -18.03
N GLN A 123 -8.74 -2.58 -19.01
CA GLN A 123 -8.64 -2.32 -20.45
C GLN A 123 -9.85 -3.00 -21.11
N GLU A 124 -10.20 -2.56 -22.32
CA GLU A 124 -11.28 -3.18 -23.11
C GLU A 124 -11.17 -4.71 -23.11
N ASP A 125 -12.24 -5.37 -22.66
CA ASP A 125 -12.35 -6.83 -22.54
C ASP A 125 -11.27 -7.49 -21.64
N LYS A 126 -10.75 -6.75 -20.66
CA LYS A 126 -9.71 -7.25 -19.77
C LYS A 126 -9.89 -6.75 -18.34
N ASP A 127 -10.10 -7.70 -17.44
CA ASP A 127 -10.08 -7.48 -16.00
C ASP A 127 -8.67 -7.46 -15.41
N VAL A 128 -8.55 -6.97 -14.17
CA VAL A 128 -7.30 -6.93 -13.42
C VAL A 128 -6.70 -8.33 -13.21
N GLU A 129 -7.51 -9.36 -13.02
CA GLU A 129 -7.03 -10.73 -12.84
C GLU A 129 -6.29 -11.23 -14.09
N THR A 130 -6.89 -11.04 -15.27
CA THR A 130 -6.29 -11.37 -16.56
C THR A 130 -5.04 -10.53 -16.81
N PHE A 131 -5.10 -9.25 -16.47
CA PHE A 131 -3.96 -8.33 -16.59
C PHE A 131 -2.75 -8.77 -15.76
N ILE A 132 -2.97 -9.25 -14.52
CA ILE A 132 -1.91 -9.81 -13.67
C ILE A 132 -1.39 -11.14 -14.25
N LYS A 133 -2.27 -12.03 -14.72
CA LYS A 133 -1.84 -13.30 -15.33
C LYS A 133 -0.96 -13.07 -16.57
N GLU A 134 -1.24 -12.03 -17.35
CA GLU A 134 -0.37 -11.60 -18.45
C GLU A 134 0.99 -11.09 -17.95
N ALA A 135 1.02 -10.31 -16.87
CA ALA A 135 2.26 -9.87 -16.23
C ALA A 135 3.10 -11.08 -15.76
N VAL A 136 2.49 -12.05 -15.08
CA VAL A 136 3.11 -13.31 -14.64
C VAL A 136 3.69 -14.09 -15.82
N ALA A 137 2.98 -14.14 -16.95
CA ALA A 137 3.45 -14.82 -18.15
C ALA A 137 4.69 -14.16 -18.77
N LYS A 138 4.79 -12.84 -18.72
CA LYS A 138 5.93 -12.07 -19.23
C LYS A 138 7.13 -12.06 -18.28
N ILE A 139 6.87 -11.85 -16.99
CA ILE A 139 7.90 -11.72 -15.94
C ILE A 139 8.42 -13.11 -15.54
N GLY A 140 7.54 -14.11 -15.51
CA GLY A 140 7.91 -15.47 -15.14
C GLY A 140 7.90 -15.74 -13.63
N GLU A 141 7.33 -14.86 -12.81
CA GLU A 141 7.12 -15.05 -11.37
C GLU A 141 5.65 -14.85 -11.00
N ASN A 142 5.20 -15.49 -9.92
CA ASN A 142 3.90 -15.22 -9.33
C ASN A 142 3.80 -13.76 -8.88
N ILE A 143 2.64 -13.15 -9.14
CA ILE A 143 2.34 -11.76 -8.78
C ILE A 143 0.94 -11.74 -8.17
N GLN A 144 0.79 -11.08 -7.03
CA GLN A 144 -0.48 -11.02 -6.32
C GLN A 144 -0.74 -9.61 -5.77
N ILE A 145 -1.97 -9.11 -5.93
CA ILE A 145 -2.43 -7.95 -5.16
C ILE A 145 -2.67 -8.43 -3.73
N LYS A 146 -2.04 -7.76 -2.76
CA LYS A 146 -2.20 -8.10 -1.34
C LYS A 146 -3.34 -7.34 -0.70
N ARG A 147 -3.34 -6.02 -0.89
CA ARG A 147 -4.29 -5.08 -0.29
C ARG A 147 -4.18 -3.72 -0.96
N PHE A 148 -5.23 -2.92 -0.84
CA PHE A 148 -5.22 -1.53 -1.21
C PHE A 148 -6.09 -0.69 -0.26
N ALA A 149 -5.86 0.62 -0.28
CA ALA A 149 -6.64 1.62 0.41
C ALA A 149 -6.84 2.82 -0.54
N ARG A 150 -7.96 3.53 -0.41
CA ARG A 150 -8.22 4.77 -1.13
C ARG A 150 -8.95 5.77 -0.24
N PHE A 151 -8.42 6.98 -0.15
CA PHE A 151 -9.07 8.11 0.50
C PHE A 151 -9.42 9.19 -0.53
N ASP A 152 -10.61 9.78 -0.39
CA ASP A 152 -11.09 10.89 -1.22
C ASP A 152 -11.42 12.08 -0.31
N ALA A 153 -10.82 13.23 -0.60
CA ALA A 153 -10.98 14.50 0.08
C ALA A 153 -11.33 15.61 -0.93
N PRO A 154 -12.51 15.57 -1.57
CA PRO A 154 -12.88 16.55 -2.59
C PRO A 154 -13.26 17.93 -2.03
N GLU A 155 -13.36 18.07 -0.70
CA GLU A 155 -13.67 19.34 -0.03
C GLU A 155 -12.39 20.17 0.11
N GLU A 156 -12.42 21.47 -0.20
CA GLU A 156 -11.25 22.38 -0.11
C GLU A 156 -10.59 22.41 1.29
N ARG A 157 -11.38 22.12 2.32
CA ARG A 157 -10.91 22.03 3.70
C ARG A 157 -10.23 20.72 4.04
N LYS A 158 -10.15 19.76 3.13
CA LYS A 158 -9.52 18.46 3.34
C LYS A 158 -8.38 18.26 2.35
N LEU A 159 -7.41 17.45 2.77
CA LEU A 159 -6.23 17.11 2.00
C LEU A 159 -5.89 15.65 2.28
N VAL A 160 -5.66 14.88 1.21
CA VAL A 160 -5.03 13.57 1.26
C VAL A 160 -3.58 13.71 0.81
N ALA A 161 -2.68 13.01 1.49
CA ALA A 161 -1.29 12.92 1.06
C ALA A 161 -0.74 11.52 1.27
N THR A 162 0.21 11.13 0.43
CA THR A 162 0.87 9.83 0.47
C THR A 162 2.38 9.97 0.58
N TYR A 163 3.03 9.01 1.21
CA TYR A 163 4.49 8.89 1.24
C TYR A 163 4.90 7.44 0.99
N ILE A 164 5.82 7.24 0.07
CA ILE A 164 6.47 5.95 -0.17
C ILE A 164 7.93 6.07 0.28
N HIS A 165 8.32 5.26 1.26
CA HIS A 165 9.71 5.20 1.71
C HIS A 165 10.54 4.39 0.70
N PRO A 166 11.62 4.95 0.10
CA PRO A 166 12.47 4.20 -0.80
C PRO A 166 13.03 2.94 -0.13
N PRO A 167 13.05 1.77 -0.80
CA PRO A 167 12.76 1.54 -2.23
C PRO A 167 11.29 1.19 -2.55
N GLY A 168 10.34 1.45 -1.66
CA GLY A 168 8.93 1.11 -1.84
C GLY A 168 8.44 -0.05 -0.98
N ARG A 169 9.12 -0.36 0.13
CA ARG A 169 8.66 -1.40 1.08
C ARG A 169 7.63 -0.88 2.08
N ILE A 170 7.57 0.43 2.30
CA ILE A 170 6.68 1.08 3.26
C ILE A 170 5.95 2.21 2.54
N GLY A 171 4.63 2.26 2.71
CA GLY A 171 3.80 3.37 2.28
C GLY A 171 2.92 3.87 3.42
N ALA A 172 2.71 5.18 3.48
CA ALA A 172 1.79 5.83 4.41
C ALA A 172 0.87 6.77 3.64
N MET A 173 -0.37 6.89 4.10
CA MET A 173 -1.35 7.83 3.57
C MET A 173 -2.13 8.43 4.73
N VAL A 174 -2.39 9.74 4.66
CA VAL A 174 -3.11 10.48 5.69
C VAL A 174 -4.13 11.39 5.04
N GLU A 175 -5.29 11.51 5.67
CA GLU A 175 -6.27 12.55 5.39
C GLU A 175 -6.29 13.54 6.55
N VAL A 176 -6.22 14.83 6.23
CA VAL A 176 -6.34 15.92 7.20
C VAL A 176 -7.48 16.85 6.82
N GLU A 177 -8.04 17.51 7.83
CA GLU A 177 -9.05 18.55 7.71
C GLU A 177 -8.54 19.84 8.36
N CYS A 178 -8.82 20.96 7.73
CA CYS A 178 -8.39 22.29 8.13
C CYS A 178 -9.60 23.19 8.41
N GLN A 179 -9.47 24.08 9.38
CA GLN A 179 -10.46 25.13 9.63
C GLN A 179 -9.75 26.44 9.99
N PRO A 180 -9.94 27.53 9.22
CA PRO A 180 -10.75 27.61 8.00
C PRO A 180 -10.06 26.91 6.81
N ALA A 181 -10.79 26.67 5.71
CA ALA A 181 -10.34 25.81 4.60
C ALA A 181 -9.00 26.27 3.99
N GLU A 182 -8.79 27.58 3.91
CA GLU A 182 -7.65 28.20 3.22
C GLU A 182 -6.30 27.86 3.87
N ILE A 183 -6.28 27.42 5.14
CA ILE A 183 -5.03 27.05 5.80
C ILE A 183 -4.48 25.72 5.28
N CYS A 184 -5.29 24.85 4.67
CA CYS A 184 -4.83 23.58 4.11
C CYS A 184 -3.78 23.77 3.01
N GLY A 185 -3.87 24.86 2.25
CA GLY A 185 -2.91 25.21 1.20
C GLY A 185 -1.61 25.84 1.70
N LYS A 186 -1.49 26.17 3.01
CA LYS A 186 -0.32 26.87 3.54
C LYS A 186 0.89 25.94 3.65
N GLU A 187 2.07 26.48 3.38
CA GLU A 187 3.32 25.71 3.34
C GLU A 187 3.66 25.06 4.69
N GLU A 188 3.37 25.72 5.81
CA GLU A 188 3.54 25.14 7.14
C GLU A 188 2.62 23.93 7.39
N VAL A 189 1.39 23.92 6.84
CA VAL A 189 0.45 22.80 6.94
C VAL A 189 0.88 21.66 6.02
N LYS A 190 1.31 21.96 4.79
CA LYS A 190 1.88 20.96 3.89
C LYS A 190 3.13 20.30 4.49
N GLN A 191 3.97 21.08 5.18
CA GLN A 191 5.15 20.54 5.86
C GLN A 191 4.75 19.66 7.05
N LEU A 192 3.76 20.06 7.86
CA LEU A 192 3.19 19.23 8.92
C LEU A 192 2.68 17.89 8.37
N VAL A 193 1.94 17.89 7.26
CA VAL A 193 1.40 16.66 6.64
C VAL A 193 2.53 15.73 6.20
N LYS A 194 3.61 16.27 5.59
CA LYS A 194 4.81 15.50 5.27
C LYS A 194 5.46 14.90 6.51
N ASP A 195 5.55 15.68 7.59
CA ASP A 195 6.12 15.22 8.86
C ASP A 195 5.28 14.12 9.52
N ILE A 196 3.95 14.22 9.46
CA ILE A 196 3.02 13.18 9.91
C ILE A 196 3.18 11.91 9.07
N LEU A 197 3.33 12.02 7.75
CA LEU A 197 3.55 10.84 6.89
C LEU A 197 4.86 10.12 7.23
N LEU A 198 5.94 10.87 7.49
CA LEU A 198 7.21 10.30 7.95
C LEU A 198 7.07 9.64 9.32
N GLN A 199 6.33 10.27 10.24
CA GLN A 199 6.01 9.72 11.55
C GLN A 199 5.29 8.38 11.41
N ILE A 200 4.20 8.32 10.63
CA ILE A 200 3.43 7.10 10.39
C ILE A 200 4.33 5.99 9.83
N ALA A 201 5.12 6.31 8.79
CA ALA A 201 6.00 5.34 8.15
C ALA A 201 7.02 4.74 9.13
N ALA A 202 7.64 5.58 9.96
CA ALA A 202 8.71 5.19 10.89
C ALA A 202 8.20 4.53 12.18
N MET A 203 7.19 5.12 12.81
CA MET A 203 6.78 4.78 14.19
C MET A 203 5.62 3.79 14.25
N ARG A 204 5.02 3.43 13.11
CA ARG A 204 4.03 2.35 12.99
C ARG A 204 2.85 2.45 13.98
N PRO A 205 2.21 3.63 14.12
CA PRO A 205 0.99 3.73 14.93
C PRO A 205 -0.09 2.78 14.37
N GLU A 206 -0.88 2.22 15.28
CA GLU A 206 -2.02 1.35 14.97
C GLU A 206 -3.35 2.09 15.09
N TYR A 207 -3.39 3.12 15.93
CA TYR A 207 -4.60 3.91 16.22
C TYR A 207 -4.30 5.39 16.04
N LEU A 208 -5.31 6.19 15.69
CA LEU A 208 -5.20 7.64 15.63
C LEU A 208 -5.33 8.23 17.04
N THR A 209 -6.35 7.79 17.79
CA THR A 209 -6.65 8.26 19.14
C THR A 209 -6.81 7.09 20.13
N THR A 210 -6.84 7.38 21.43
CA THR A 210 -7.03 6.36 22.47
C THR A 210 -8.41 5.71 22.44
N GLU A 211 -9.41 6.44 21.95
CA GLU A 211 -10.80 5.98 21.88
C GLU A 211 -11.02 4.93 20.78
N GLU A 212 -10.11 4.83 19.81
CA GLU A 212 -10.14 3.81 18.77
C GLU A 212 -9.61 2.45 19.25
N ILE A 213 -8.97 2.40 20.42
CA ILE A 213 -8.42 1.16 20.97
C ILE A 213 -9.55 0.33 21.59
N PRO A 214 -9.74 -0.94 21.19
CA PRO A 214 -10.71 -1.81 21.83
C PRO A 214 -10.43 -1.97 23.32
N ALA A 215 -11.47 -1.89 24.17
CA ALA A 215 -11.33 -1.98 25.62
C ALA A 215 -10.63 -3.28 26.06
N GLU A 216 -10.92 -4.40 25.38
CA GLU A 216 -10.28 -5.69 25.60
C GLU A 216 -8.75 -5.67 25.40
N VAL A 217 -8.25 -4.86 24.47
CA VAL A 217 -6.80 -4.70 24.25
C VAL A 217 -6.17 -3.97 25.43
N ILE A 218 -6.81 -2.90 25.90
CA ILE A 218 -6.33 -2.12 27.05
C ILE A 218 -6.32 -2.97 28.32
N GLU A 219 -7.41 -3.70 28.58
CA GLU A 219 -7.53 -4.59 29.74
C GLU A 219 -6.46 -5.68 29.73
N LYS A 220 -6.26 -6.33 28.58
CA LYS A 220 -5.25 -7.37 28.41
C LYS A 220 -3.83 -6.84 28.58
N GLU A 221 -3.50 -5.70 27.99
CA GLU A 221 -2.18 -5.08 28.18
C GLU A 221 -1.95 -4.69 29.65
N LYS A 222 -2.98 -4.15 30.33
CA LYS A 222 -2.91 -3.82 31.75
C LYS A 222 -2.62 -5.06 32.61
N GLU A 223 -3.34 -6.16 32.35
CA GLU A 223 -3.13 -7.45 33.05
C GLU A 223 -1.70 -7.97 32.85
N ILE A 224 -1.20 -7.98 31.60
CA ILE A 224 0.17 -8.38 31.27
C ILE A 224 1.19 -7.55 32.06
N TYR A 225 1.01 -6.23 32.15
CA TYR A 225 1.91 -5.36 32.89
C TYR A 225 1.88 -5.57 34.41
N ILE A 226 0.70 -5.85 34.98
CA ILE A 226 0.55 -6.21 36.39
C ILE A 226 1.26 -7.54 36.67
N GLU A 227 1.03 -8.57 35.84
CA GLU A 227 1.71 -9.86 35.98
C GLU A 227 3.22 -9.73 35.88
N GLN A 228 3.71 -8.95 34.92
CA GLN A 228 5.15 -8.72 34.77
C GLN A 228 5.73 -8.07 36.03
N ALA A 229 5.07 -7.05 36.57
CA ALA A 229 5.53 -6.38 37.78
C ALA A 229 5.49 -7.31 39.01
N LYS A 230 4.50 -8.22 39.10
CA LYS A 230 4.45 -9.29 40.13
C LYS A 230 5.66 -10.23 40.02
N ARG A 231 5.98 -10.70 38.81
CA ARG A 231 7.13 -11.59 38.56
C ARG A 231 8.47 -10.91 38.86
N GLU A 232 8.54 -9.58 38.71
CA GLU A 232 9.68 -8.75 39.10
C GLU A 232 9.74 -8.46 40.62
N GLY A 233 8.85 -9.05 41.43
CA GLY A 233 8.84 -8.92 42.89
C GLY A 233 8.38 -7.55 43.41
N LYS A 234 7.62 -6.79 42.61
CA LYS A 234 7.10 -5.48 43.03
C LYS A 234 5.95 -5.64 44.03
N PRO A 235 5.85 -4.80 45.08
CA PRO A 235 4.75 -4.84 46.04
C PRO A 235 3.36 -4.66 45.41
N GLU A 236 2.34 -5.36 45.92
CA GLU A 236 0.98 -5.33 45.34
C GLU A 236 0.38 -3.93 45.22
N HIS A 237 0.56 -3.10 46.24
CA HIS A 237 -0.01 -1.75 46.30
C HIS A 237 0.57 -0.77 45.26
N ILE A 238 1.67 -1.11 44.55
CA ILE A 238 2.23 -0.28 43.47
C ILE A 238 2.02 -0.84 42.07
N LEU A 239 1.46 -2.05 41.93
CA LEU A 239 1.34 -2.74 40.63
C LEU A 239 0.46 -1.95 39.66
N GLU A 240 -0.67 -1.44 40.12
CA GLU A 240 -1.59 -0.66 39.29
C GLU A 240 -0.91 0.60 38.73
N ARG A 241 -0.20 1.32 39.60
CA ARG A 241 0.54 2.53 39.20
C ARG A 241 1.66 2.22 38.19
N ILE A 242 2.32 1.07 38.31
CA ILE A 242 3.32 0.62 37.33
C ILE A 242 2.64 0.30 36.00
N ALA A 243 1.51 -0.41 36.02
CA ALA A 243 0.76 -0.76 34.83
C ALA A 243 0.23 0.49 34.10
N GLU A 244 -0.28 1.49 34.83
CA GLU A 244 -0.66 2.79 34.27
C GLU A 244 0.51 3.50 33.57
N GLY A 245 1.69 3.48 34.17
CA GLY A 245 2.91 4.02 33.55
C GLY A 245 3.29 3.30 32.26
N LYS A 246 3.16 1.97 32.21
CA LYS A 246 3.40 1.17 31.01
C LYS A 246 2.32 1.38 29.94
N LEU A 247 1.05 1.50 30.32
CA LEU A 247 -0.04 1.86 29.41
C LEU A 247 0.18 3.23 28.77
N LYS A 248 0.69 4.21 29.52
CA LYS A 248 1.07 5.50 28.95
C LYS A 248 2.13 5.34 27.84
N LYS A 249 3.12 4.47 28.05
CA LYS A 249 4.12 4.15 27.02
C LYS A 249 3.50 3.42 25.82
N PHE A 250 2.60 2.47 26.07
CA PHE A 250 1.83 1.80 25.02
C PHE A 250 1.09 2.80 24.14
N TYR A 251 0.41 3.80 24.73
CA TYR A 251 -0.23 4.87 23.96
C TYR A 251 0.77 5.70 23.14
N GLN A 252 1.93 6.03 23.71
CA GLN A 252 3.02 6.74 23.01
C GLN A 252 3.67 5.92 21.89
N GLU A 253 3.47 4.60 21.85
CA GLU A 253 3.97 3.73 20.79
C GLU A 253 2.87 3.46 19.73
N LYS A 254 1.63 3.22 20.16
CA LYS A 254 0.54 2.72 19.30
C LYS A 254 -0.42 3.79 18.79
N VAL A 255 -0.50 4.95 19.44
CA VAL A 255 -1.49 5.99 19.11
C VAL A 255 -0.80 7.21 18.50
N LEU A 256 -1.05 7.48 17.21
CA LEU A 256 -0.35 8.52 16.43
C LEU A 256 -0.30 9.86 17.16
N LEU A 257 -1.43 10.34 17.71
CA LEU A 257 -1.50 11.65 18.36
C LEU A 257 -0.66 11.73 19.65
N HIS A 258 -0.47 10.61 20.35
CA HIS A 258 0.35 10.55 21.56
C HIS A 258 1.83 10.30 21.29
N GLN A 259 2.19 9.88 20.08
CA GLN A 259 3.58 9.59 19.75
C GLN A 259 4.45 10.85 19.89
N PRO A 260 5.66 10.73 20.45
CA PRO A 260 6.66 11.78 20.36
C PRO A 260 7.03 12.00 18.89
N PHE A 261 7.19 13.27 18.50
CA PHE A 261 7.54 13.60 17.13
C PHE A 261 8.98 13.21 16.82
N ILE A 262 9.20 12.45 15.75
CA ILE A 262 10.52 11.91 15.39
C ILE A 262 11.62 12.97 15.19
N LYS A 263 11.28 14.23 14.91
CA LYS A 263 12.26 15.32 14.75
C LYS A 263 12.44 16.18 16.00
N ASP A 264 11.54 16.07 16.98
CA ASP A 264 11.59 16.77 18.27
C ASP A 264 10.76 15.99 19.31
N ASP A 265 11.42 15.10 20.03
CA ASP A 265 10.78 14.18 20.99
C ASP A 265 10.18 14.87 22.23
N LYS A 266 10.42 16.18 22.38
CA LYS A 266 9.85 17.01 23.45
C LYS A 266 8.37 17.34 23.22
N LYS A 267 7.84 17.05 22.04
CA LYS A 267 6.45 17.33 21.67
C LYS A 267 5.79 16.09 21.09
N SER A 268 4.51 15.89 21.41
CA SER A 268 3.69 14.89 20.73
C SER A 268 3.26 15.40 19.36
N ILE A 269 2.80 14.49 18.51
CA ILE A 269 2.16 14.83 17.23
C ILE A 269 0.94 15.73 17.44
N GLU A 270 0.11 15.46 18.45
CA GLU A 270 -1.03 16.32 18.79
C GLU A 270 -0.58 17.76 19.07
N LYS A 271 0.46 17.94 19.88
CA LYS A 271 1.00 19.27 20.20
C LYS A 271 1.58 19.96 18.96
N LEU A 272 2.28 19.22 18.12
CA LEU A 272 2.82 19.74 16.85
C LEU A 272 1.69 20.24 15.94
N ILE A 273 0.63 19.44 15.77
CA ILE A 273 -0.55 19.79 14.97
C ILE A 273 -1.20 21.07 15.50
N ALA A 274 -1.42 21.17 16.81
CA ALA A 274 -2.04 22.34 17.43
C ALA A 274 -1.18 23.61 17.26
N GLU A 275 0.14 23.51 17.45
CA GLU A 275 1.08 24.63 17.27
C GLU A 275 1.10 25.12 15.82
N VAL A 276 1.20 24.21 14.85
CA VAL A 276 1.21 24.56 13.42
C VAL A 276 -0.13 25.11 12.97
N GLY A 277 -1.25 24.49 13.37
CA GLY A 277 -2.59 25.00 13.06
C GLY A 277 -2.77 26.43 13.55
N LYS A 278 -2.41 26.71 14.81
CA LYS A 278 -2.47 28.06 15.39
C LYS A 278 -1.60 29.05 14.62
N LYS A 279 -0.36 28.66 14.27
CA LYS A 279 0.54 29.49 13.46
C LYS A 279 -0.04 29.79 12.07
N ALA A 280 -0.71 28.81 11.47
CA ALA A 280 -1.41 28.93 10.21
C ALA A 280 -2.73 29.73 10.31
N GLY A 281 -3.15 30.13 11.51
CA GLY A 281 -4.36 30.92 11.74
C GLY A 281 -5.65 30.11 11.87
N GLY A 282 -5.56 28.85 12.29
CA GLY A 282 -6.74 28.00 12.48
C GLY A 282 -6.44 26.68 13.20
N THR A 283 -7.11 25.60 12.80
CA THR A 283 -6.95 24.25 13.35
C THR A 283 -6.74 23.24 12.24
N VAL A 284 -5.84 22.28 12.47
CA VAL A 284 -5.65 21.12 11.60
C VAL A 284 -6.04 19.89 12.42
N LYS A 285 -6.74 18.95 11.80
CA LYS A 285 -7.15 17.68 12.38
C LYS A 285 -6.72 16.56 11.45
N VAL A 286 -6.10 15.51 11.99
CA VAL A 286 -5.94 14.25 11.25
C VAL A 286 -7.27 13.52 11.30
N VAL A 287 -7.82 13.18 10.14
CA VAL A 287 -9.11 12.49 10.02
C VAL A 287 -8.91 10.98 10.12
N ARG A 288 -7.91 10.46 9.40
CA ARG A 288 -7.53 9.04 9.36
C ARG A 288 -6.17 8.88 8.73
N PHE A 289 -5.56 7.73 8.93
CA PHE A 289 -4.35 7.32 8.22
C PHE A 289 -4.37 5.83 7.89
N VAL A 290 -3.48 5.40 7.01
CA VAL A 290 -3.18 4.00 6.76
C VAL A 290 -1.69 3.85 6.47
N ARG A 291 -1.12 2.71 6.87
CA ARG A 291 0.27 2.35 6.65
C ARG A 291 0.33 0.92 6.13
N PHE A 292 1.04 0.72 5.03
CA PHE A 292 1.41 -0.61 4.55
C PHE A 292 2.91 -0.81 4.69
N GLU A 293 3.29 -2.00 5.12
CA GLU A 293 4.66 -2.50 5.09
C GLU A 293 4.63 -3.87 4.43
N LEU A 294 5.52 -4.04 3.45
CA LEU A 294 5.59 -5.25 2.65
C LEU A 294 5.73 -6.49 3.54
N GLY A 295 4.81 -7.44 3.37
CA GLY A 295 4.80 -8.70 4.11
C GLY A 295 4.21 -8.63 5.52
N GLN A 296 3.66 -7.49 5.93
CA GLN A 296 2.98 -7.29 7.21
C GLN A 296 1.46 -7.48 7.11
#